data_AF-A0A0A1ZLJ2-F1
#
_entry.id   AF-A0A0A1ZLJ2-F1
#
_cell.length_a   1.000
_cell.length_b   1.000
_cell.length_c   1.000
_cell.angle_alpha   90.00
_cell.angle_beta   90.00
_cell.angle_gamma   90.00
#
_symmetry.space_group_name_H-M   'P 1'
#
loop_
_entity.id
_entity.type
_entity.pdbx_description
1 polymer ?
#
loop_
_entity_poly.entity_id
_entity_poly.type
_entity_poly.pdbx_seq_one_letter_code
_entity_poly.pdbx_strand_id
1 'polypeptide(L)'
;MADLKIPKLNMNSDKYIFKKNLTLRRKSNKRLFIESVFMFILSLFLVYLNYLIPNKILLLQKVPTTLFKSFVLLIDLFSNLYEIFLVIFIFISSVITFILLIGSFYRIFRIINRKQRLKKIYK
;
A
#
# COMPACT_ATOMS: atom_id res chain seq x y z
N MET A 1 32.97 10.53 43.97
CA MET A 1 32.10 9.72 43.07
C MET A 1 30.94 9.21 43.90
N ALA A 2 29.72 9.59 43.57
CA ALA A 2 28.54 9.16 44.33
C ALA A 2 28.07 7.81 43.80
N ASP A 3 28.07 6.79 44.66
CA ASP A 3 27.48 5.49 44.36
C ASP A 3 25.96 5.64 44.27
N LEU A 4 25.45 5.56 43.04
CA LEU A 4 24.02 5.49 42.74
C LEU A 4 23.46 4.19 43.33
N LYS A 5 22.78 4.28 44.49
CA LYS A 5 21.99 3.18 45.05
C LYS A 5 20.75 2.96 44.20
N ILE A 6 20.88 2.14 43.16
CA ILE A 6 19.76 1.71 42.32
C ILE A 6 18.91 0.71 43.14
N PRO A 7 17.59 0.94 43.29
CA PRO A 7 16.71 0.00 43.99
C PRO A 7 16.62 -1.33 43.22
N LYS A 8 16.40 -2.43 43.96
CA LYS A 8 16.37 -3.81 43.44
C LYS A 8 15.49 -3.92 42.19
N LEU A 9 16.11 -3.95 41.02
CA LEU A 9 15.46 -4.20 39.74
C LEU A 9 14.84 -5.60 39.78
N ASN A 10 13.51 -5.70 39.59
CA ASN A 10 12.82 -6.98 39.58
C ASN A 10 13.36 -7.85 38.42
N MET A 11 14.02 -8.95 38.76
CA MET A 11 14.78 -9.81 37.85
C MET A 11 13.92 -10.83 37.09
N ASN A 12 12.59 -10.79 37.20
CA ASN A 12 11.70 -11.71 36.49
C ASN A 12 11.83 -11.58 34.96
N SER A 13 12.66 -12.42 34.35
CA SER A 13 12.96 -12.46 32.91
C SER A 13 11.79 -12.94 32.05
N ASP A 14 10.82 -13.62 32.66
CA ASP A 14 9.70 -14.25 31.96
C ASP A 14 8.61 -13.25 31.52
N LYS A 15 8.64 -12.01 32.02
CA LYS A 15 7.67 -10.97 31.65
C LYS A 15 7.91 -10.40 30.24
N TYR A 16 9.08 -10.64 29.65
CA TYR A 16 9.48 -10.06 28.37
C TYR A 16 9.92 -11.14 27.38
N ILE A 17 9.06 -11.44 26.40
CA ILE A 17 9.28 -12.43 25.34
C ILE A 17 10.62 -12.19 24.61
N PHE A 18 10.98 -10.92 24.40
CA PHE A 18 12.23 -10.53 23.75
C PHE A 18 13.49 -10.72 24.62
N LYS A 19 13.37 -10.65 25.95
CA LYS A 19 14.51 -10.83 26.87
C LYS A 19 14.96 -12.29 26.93
N LYS A 20 14.06 -13.24 26.68
CA LYS A 20 14.34 -14.68 26.65
C LYS A 20 15.04 -15.13 25.35
N ASN A 21 14.70 -14.50 24.22
CA ASN A 21 15.19 -14.92 22.90
C ASN A 21 16.50 -14.24 22.48
N LEU A 22 16.84 -13.09 23.06
CA LEU A 22 18.09 -12.38 22.84
C LEU A 22 19.19 -12.86 23.80
N THR A 23 19.46 -14.17 23.82
CA THR A 23 20.65 -14.66 24.53
C THR A 23 21.87 -14.11 23.80
N LEU A 24 22.59 -13.17 24.44
CA LEU A 24 23.90 -12.67 24.03
C LEU A 24 24.96 -13.77 24.19
N ARG A 25 24.69 -14.97 23.65
CA ARG A 25 25.61 -16.09 23.69
C ARG A 25 26.74 -15.78 22.71
N ARG A 26 27.94 -15.60 23.26
CA ARG A 26 29.16 -15.35 22.49
C ARG A 26 29.28 -16.41 21.39
N LYS A 27 29.28 -15.98 20.12
CA LYS A 27 29.56 -16.87 18.99
C LYS A 27 30.97 -17.44 19.15
N SER A 28 31.13 -18.73 18.83
CA SER A 28 32.46 -19.34 18.83
C SER A 28 33.33 -18.76 17.72
N ASN A 29 34.65 -18.69 17.95
CA ASN A 29 35.61 -18.20 16.96
C ASN A 29 35.50 -18.96 15.62
N LYS A 30 35.22 -20.27 15.67
CA LYS A 30 35.01 -21.11 14.47
C LYS A 30 33.81 -20.62 13.63
N ARG A 31 32.70 -20.26 14.27
CA ARG A 31 31.50 -19.77 13.58
C ARG A 31 31.76 -18.39 12.94
N LEU A 32 32.44 -17.50 13.66
CA LEU A 32 32.83 -16.18 13.15
C LEU A 32 33.76 -16.31 11.93
N PHE A 33 34.69 -17.27 11.95
CA PHE A 33 35.58 -17.54 10.83
C PHE A 33 34.83 -18.04 9.59
N ILE A 34 33.93 -19.00 9.74
CA ILE A 34 33.11 -19.52 8.63
C ILE A 34 32.24 -18.40 8.02
N GLU A 35 31.59 -17.59 8.86
CA GLU A 35 30.79 -16.44 8.42
C GLU A 35 31.66 -15.45 7.61
N SER A 36 32.90 -15.20 8.05
CA SER A 36 33.83 -14.29 7.36
C SER A 36 34.29 -14.83 6.01
N VAL A 37 34.64 -16.12 5.93
CA VAL A 37 35.03 -16.77 4.66
C VAL A 37 33.87 -16.75 3.67
N PHE A 38 32.64 -16.99 4.14
CA PHE A 38 31.46 -16.94 3.29
C PHE A 38 31.21 -15.53 2.72
N MET A 39 31.32 -14.49 3.55
CA MET A 39 31.22 -13.10 3.10
C MET A 39 32.32 -12.75 2.09
N PHE A 40 33.53 -13.27 2.28
CA PHE A 40 34.65 -13.05 1.38
C PHE A 40 34.45 -13.72 0.01
N ILE A 41 33.95 -14.96 -0.02
CA ILE A 41 33.64 -15.64 -1.28
C ILE A 41 32.50 -14.92 -2.01
N LEU A 42 31.47 -14.50 -1.28
CA LEU A 42 30.37 -13.71 -1.85
C LEU A 42 30.83 -12.38 -2.43
N SER A 43 31.77 -11.69 -1.77
CA SER A 43 32.28 -10.42 -2.28
C SER A 43 33.08 -10.62 -3.58
N LEU A 44 33.94 -11.65 -3.64
CA LEU A 44 34.65 -12.03 -4.87
C LEU A 44 33.68 -12.40 -5.99
N PHE A 45 32.63 -13.15 -5.67
CA PHE A 45 31.59 -13.50 -6.62
C PHE A 45 30.87 -12.27 -7.18
N LEU A 46 30.53 -11.29 -6.34
CA LEU A 46 29.91 -10.02 -6.78
C LEU A 46 30.87 -9.19 -7.65
N VAL A 47 32.15 -9.14 -7.32
CA VAL A 47 33.16 -8.48 -8.15
C VAL A 47 33.26 -9.15 -9.52
N TYR A 48 33.25 -10.48 -9.57
CA TYR A 48 33.27 -11.25 -10.81
C TYR A 48 32.02 -11.01 -11.67
N LEU A 49 30.82 -11.06 -11.07
CA LEU A 49 29.58 -10.74 -11.76
C LEU A 49 29.60 -9.32 -12.32
N ASN A 50 30.07 -8.36 -11.54
CA ASN A 50 30.20 -6.99 -12.02
C ASN A 50 31.20 -6.90 -13.17
N TYR A 51 32.36 -7.58 -13.11
CA TYR A 51 33.36 -7.59 -14.17
C TYR A 51 32.79 -8.12 -15.50
N LEU A 52 31.96 -9.16 -15.45
CA LEU A 52 31.36 -9.78 -16.63
C LEU A 52 30.40 -8.87 -17.41
N ILE A 53 29.85 -7.80 -16.81
CA ILE A 53 28.91 -6.91 -17.50
C ILE A 53 29.66 -6.03 -18.51
N PRO A 54 29.45 -6.21 -19.83
CA PRO A 54 30.05 -5.34 -20.84
C PRO A 54 29.34 -3.99 -20.90
N ASN A 55 30.03 -2.94 -21.37
CA ASN A 55 29.44 -1.63 -21.69
C ASN A 55 28.60 -0.99 -20.56
N LYS A 56 29.09 -1.06 -19.33
CA LYS A 56 28.42 -0.54 -18.11
C LYS A 56 27.99 0.92 -18.21
N ILE A 57 28.84 1.76 -18.81
CA ILE A 57 28.58 3.20 -18.97
C ILE A 57 27.36 3.44 -19.86
N LEU A 58 27.26 2.73 -20.99
CA LEU A 58 26.12 2.80 -21.90
C LEU A 58 24.83 2.30 -21.23
N LEU A 59 24.93 1.22 -20.42
CA LEU A 59 23.79 0.70 -19.67
C LEU A 59 23.29 1.74 -18.65
N LEU A 60 24.17 2.32 -17.85
CA LEU A 60 23.82 3.33 -16.85
C LEU A 60 23.21 4.59 -17.48
N GLN A 61 23.69 5.01 -18.65
CA GLN A 61 23.15 6.17 -19.36
C GLN A 61 21.71 5.93 -19.88
N LYS A 62 21.37 4.68 -20.23
CA LYS A 62 20.02 4.32 -20.72
C LYS A 62 19.00 4.19 -19.60
N VAL A 63 19.41 3.87 -18.38
CA VAL A 63 18.51 3.69 -17.21
C VAL A 63 17.57 4.89 -16.97
N PRO A 64 18.04 6.16 -16.87
CA PRO A 64 17.14 7.27 -16.63
C PRO A 64 16.11 7.42 -17.77
N THR A 65 16.54 7.28 -19.02
CA THR A 65 15.65 7.43 -20.17
C THR A 65 14.55 6.35 -20.24
N THR A 66 14.88 5.10 -19.94
CA THR A 66 13.90 4.01 -19.91
C THR A 66 12.97 4.13 -18.73
N LEU A 67 13.47 4.56 -17.56
CA LEU A 67 12.65 4.83 -16.39
C LEU A 67 11.65 5.95 -16.66
N PHE A 68 12.07 7.09 -17.23
CA PHE A 68 11.14 8.16 -17.59
C PHE A 68 10.05 7.68 -18.56
N LYS A 69 10.43 6.91 -19.59
CA LYS A 69 9.45 6.34 -20.52
C LYS A 69 8.46 5.40 -19.82
N SER A 70 8.95 4.57 -18.89
CA SER A 70 8.07 3.69 -18.10
C SER A 70 7.12 4.48 -17.19
N PHE A 71 7.57 5.58 -16.59
CA PHE A 71 6.71 6.45 -15.78
C PHE A 71 5.64 7.15 -16.62
N VAL A 72 5.96 7.61 -17.83
CA VAL A 72 4.96 8.18 -18.75
C VAL A 72 3.86 7.16 -19.08
N LEU A 73 4.24 5.95 -19.47
CA LEU A 73 3.28 4.88 -19.76
C LEU A 73 2.41 4.52 -18.54
N LEU A 74 2.97 4.59 -17.35
CA LEU A 74 2.26 4.33 -16.10
C LEU A 74 1.23 5.44 -15.81
N ILE A 75 1.57 6.70 -16.08
CA ILE A 75 0.63 7.83 -16.00
C ILE A 75 -0.49 7.68 -17.02
N ASP A 76 -0.16 7.35 -18.27
CA ASP A 76 -1.15 7.12 -19.34
C ASP A 76 -2.13 6.00 -18.97
N LEU A 77 -1.61 4.91 -18.37
CA LEU A 77 -2.44 3.80 -17.89
C LEU A 77 -3.43 4.26 -16.79
N PHE A 78 -2.99 5.09 -15.85
CA PHE A 78 -3.89 5.67 -14.83
C PHE A 78 -4.91 6.64 -15.44
N SER A 79 -4.53 7.42 -16.45
CA SER A 79 -5.46 8.29 -17.17
C SER A 79 -6.59 7.48 -17.82
N ASN A 80 -6.23 6.41 -18.54
CA ASN A 80 -7.21 5.54 -19.20
C ASN A 80 -8.13 4.83 -18.20
N LEU A 81 -7.57 4.36 -17.06
CA LEU A 81 -8.37 3.76 -15.99
C LEU A 81 -9.36 4.77 -15.39
N TYR A 82 -8.92 6.01 -15.18
CA TYR A 82 -9.78 7.08 -14.68
C TYR A 82 -10.94 7.35 -15.63
N GLU A 83 -10.69 7.43 -16.95
CA GLU A 83 -11.75 7.61 -17.95
C GLU A 83 -12.79 6.49 -17.90
N ILE A 84 -12.36 5.23 -17.79
CA ILE A 84 -13.27 4.09 -17.66
C ILE A 84 -14.14 4.21 -16.40
N PHE A 85 -13.55 4.56 -15.25
CA PHE A 85 -14.31 4.76 -14.02
C PHE A 85 -15.30 5.92 -14.14
N LEU A 86 -14.94 6.99 -14.85
CA LEU A 86 -15.81 8.15 -15.06
C LEU A 86 -17.04 7.75 -15.88
N VAL A 87 -16.86 6.97 -16.95
CA VAL A 87 -17.98 6.44 -17.75
C VAL A 87 -18.92 5.59 -16.91
N ILE A 88 -18.38 4.69 -16.08
CA ILE A 88 -19.18 3.85 -15.17
C ILE A 88 -19.94 4.73 -14.17
N PHE A 89 -19.30 5.77 -13.62
CA PHE A 89 -19.92 6.69 -12.68
C PHE A 89 -21.08 7.47 -13.32
N ILE A 90 -20.91 7.98 -14.55
CA ILE A 90 -21.99 8.66 -15.29
C ILE A 90 -23.19 7.72 -15.46
N PHE A 91 -22.95 6.46 -15.81
CA PHE A 91 -24.03 5.48 -15.98
C PHE A 91 -24.76 5.20 -14.67
N ILE A 92 -24.05 4.98 -13.57
CA ILE A 92 -24.67 4.75 -12.26
C ILE A 92 -25.46 5.98 -11.81
N SER A 93 -24.88 7.17 -11.98
CA SER A 93 -25.53 8.44 -11.64
C SER A 93 -26.83 8.63 -12.42
N SER A 94 -26.84 8.33 -13.73
CA SER A 94 -28.05 8.45 -14.55
C SER A 94 -29.16 7.48 -14.14
N VAL A 95 -28.82 6.26 -13.75
CA VAL A 95 -29.79 5.29 -13.22
C VAL A 95 -30.39 5.80 -11.89
N ILE A 96 -29.55 6.31 -10.99
CA ILE A 96 -30.01 6.85 -9.70
C ILE A 96 -30.94 8.05 -9.92
N THR A 97 -30.58 8.99 -10.80
CA THR A 97 -31.43 10.15 -11.08
C THR A 97 -32.77 9.75 -11.68
N PHE A 98 -32.80 8.73 -12.56
CA PHE A 98 -34.04 8.21 -13.12
C PHE A 98 -34.97 7.60 -12.06
N ILE A 99 -34.42 6.80 -11.14
CA ILE A 99 -35.18 6.22 -10.02
C ILE A 99 -35.76 7.33 -9.12
N LEU A 100 -34.94 8.33 -8.79
CA LEU A 100 -35.37 9.47 -7.97
C LEU A 100 -36.48 10.27 -8.67
N LEU A 101 -36.36 10.47 -9.98
CA LEU A 101 -37.33 11.19 -10.78
C LEU A 101 -38.70 10.47 -10.81
N ILE A 102 -38.73 9.16 -11.07
CA ILE A 102 -39.95 8.34 -10.99
C ILE A 102 -40.57 8.41 -9.58
N GLY A 103 -39.75 8.27 -8.55
CA GLY A 103 -40.20 8.35 -7.16
C GLY A 103 -40.82 9.71 -6.83
N SER A 104 -40.27 10.80 -7.37
CA SER A 104 -40.81 12.16 -7.21
C SER A 104 -42.17 12.32 -7.88
N PHE A 105 -42.33 11.85 -9.12
CA PHE A 105 -43.60 11.92 -9.85
C PHE A 105 -44.68 11.09 -9.17
N TYR A 106 -44.35 9.88 -8.69
CA TYR A 106 -45.29 9.05 -7.94
C TYR A 106 -45.85 9.79 -6.72
N ARG A 107 -45.00 10.50 -5.97
CA ARG A 107 -45.45 11.32 -4.83
C ARG A 107 -46.37 12.46 -5.27
N ILE A 108 -46.04 13.19 -6.33
CA ILE A 108 -46.86 14.29 -6.87
C ILE A 108 -48.24 13.78 -7.29
N PHE A 109 -48.30 12.71 -8.10
CA PHE A 109 -49.55 12.09 -8.52
C PHE A 109 -50.40 11.63 -7.33
N ARG A 110 -49.77 11.04 -6.31
CA ARG A 110 -50.46 10.65 -5.07
C ARG A 110 -51.10 11.85 -4.36
N ILE A 111 -50.42 13.00 -4.30
CA ILE A 111 -50.95 14.24 -3.69
C ILE A 111 -52.13 14.78 -4.50
N ILE A 112 -52.02 14.84 -5.82
CA ILE A 112 -53.10 15.33 -6.70
C ILE A 112 -54.35 14.45 -6.55
N ASN A 113 -54.19 13.13 -6.58
CA ASN A 113 -55.30 12.19 -6.47
C ASN A 113 -55.99 12.27 -5.10
N ARG A 114 -55.27 12.56 -4.00
CA ARG A 114 -55.86 12.82 -2.68
C ARG A 114 -56.73 14.08 -2.68
N LYS A 115 -56.27 15.18 -3.30
CA LYS A 115 -57.04 16.43 -3.39
C LYS A 115 -58.33 16.25 -4.19
N GLN A 116 -58.29 15.49 -5.29
CA GLN A 116 -59.49 15.19 -6.09
C GLN A 116 -60.52 14.34 -5.32
N ARG A 117 -60.07 13.34 -4.54
CA ARG A 117 -60.96 12.51 -3.70
C ARG A 117 -61.69 13.33 -2.64
N LEU A 118 -60.99 14.21 -1.92
CA LEU A 118 -61.61 15.10 -0.93
C LEU A 118 -62.64 16.03 -1.57
N LYS A 119 -62.31 16.66 -2.70
CA LYS A 119 -63.22 17.57 -3.42
C LYS A 119 -64.50 16.88 -3.92
N LYS A 120 -64.48 15.55 -4.10
CA LYS A 120 -65.62 14.73 -4.51
C LYS A 120 -66.51 14.28 -3.33
N ILE A 121 -66.01 14.33 -2.10
CA ILE A 121 -66.75 13.96 -0.87
C ILE A 121 -67.48 15.18 -0.26
N TYR A 122 -66.90 16.38 -0.40
CA TYR A 122 -67.48 17.64 0.11
C TYR A 122 -68.36 18.37 -0.93
N LYS A 123 -68.80 17.68 -1.98
CA LYS A 123 -69.70 18.19 -3.01
C LYS A 123 -70.92 17.28 -3.09
#